data_AF-A0A2S9G4E9-F1
#
_entry.id   AF-A0A2S9G4E9-F1
#
_cell.length_a   1.000
_cell.length_b   1.000
_cell.length_c   1.000
_cell.angle_alpha   90.00
_cell.angle_beta   90.00
_cell.angle_gamma   90.00
#
_symmetry.space_group_name_H-M   'P 1'
#
loop_
_entity.id
_entity.type
_entity.pdbx_description
1 polymer ?
#
loop_
_entity_poly.entity_id
_entity_poly.type
_entity_poly.pdbx_seq_one_letter_code
_entity_poly.pdbx_strand_id
1 'polypeptide(L)'
;LRQRGLLDGAGELTDAGRDLKRRIEATTDAVALRLLDALDDSGIEALFRAVTPIARKVVAAGDVPAGTPMGLNRDELDDASAHLG
;
A
#
# COMPACT_ATOMS: atom_id res chain seq x y z
N LEU A 1 9.44 -8.79 19.47
CA LEU A 1 10.27 -8.67 18.24
C LEU A 1 11.78 -8.64 18.53
N ARG A 2 12.24 -7.92 19.57
CA ARG A 2 13.64 -7.99 20.06
C ARG A 2 14.12 -9.40 20.40
N GLN A 3 13.33 -10.18 21.15
CA GLN A 3 13.61 -11.60 21.44
C GLN A 3 13.71 -12.48 20.18
N ARG A 4 13.14 -12.03 19.05
CA ARG A 4 13.21 -12.71 17.76
C ARG A 4 14.37 -12.19 16.89
N GLY A 5 15.21 -11.28 17.42
CA GLY A 5 16.32 -10.66 16.70
C GLY A 5 15.89 -9.68 15.60
N LEU A 6 14.61 -9.29 15.52
CA LEU A 6 14.08 -8.43 14.46
C LEU A 6 14.19 -6.93 14.77
N LEU A 7 14.28 -6.59 16.06
CA LEU A 7 14.51 -5.23 16.54
C LEU A 7 15.75 -5.19 17.42
N ASP A 8 16.49 -4.09 17.37
CA ASP A 8 17.67 -3.85 18.19
C ASP A 8 17.33 -3.31 19.60
N GLY A 9 18.35 -2.81 20.31
CA GLY A 9 18.20 -2.24 21.65
C GLY A 9 17.39 -0.94 21.70
N ALA A 10 17.43 -0.14 20.63
CA ALA A 10 16.72 1.12 20.47
C ALA A 10 15.28 0.92 19.96
N GLY A 11 14.97 -0.28 19.46
CA GLY A 11 13.67 -0.59 18.87
C GLY A 11 13.64 -0.43 17.36
N GLU A 12 14.79 -0.21 16.72
CA GLU A 12 14.93 -0.12 15.27
C GLU A 12 15.03 -1.50 14.64
N LEU A 13 14.66 -1.62 13.36
CA LEU A 13 14.81 -2.89 12.63
C LEU A 13 16.30 -3.29 12.55
N THR A 14 16.57 -4.56 12.83
CA THR A 14 17.86 -5.19 12.46
C THR A 14 17.87 -5.52 10.97
N ASP A 15 18.99 -6.01 10.44
CA ASP A 15 19.04 -6.53 9.06
C ASP A 15 18.03 -7.67 8.86
N ALA A 16 17.97 -8.61 9.79
CA ALA A 16 16.97 -9.68 9.77
C ALA A 16 15.52 -9.14 9.85
N GLY A 17 15.30 -8.06 10.60
CA GLY A 17 14.04 -7.33 10.64
C GLY A 17 13.65 -6.74 9.28
N ARG A 18 14.58 -6.03 8.63
CA ARG A 18 14.40 -5.46 7.29
C ARG A 18 14.13 -6.54 6.24
N ASP A 19 14.86 -7.65 6.30
CA ASP A 19 14.68 -8.77 5.37
C ASP A 19 13.31 -9.43 5.53
N LEU A 20 12.85 -9.62 6.77
CA LEU A 20 11.51 -10.13 7.01
C LEU A 20 10.44 -9.15 6.52
N LYS A 21 10.59 -7.85 6.80
CA LYS A 21 9.66 -6.82 6.33
C LYS A 21 9.54 -6.85 4.80
N ARG A 22 10.67 -6.83 4.08
CA ARG A 22 10.68 -6.90 2.61
C ARG A 22 10.00 -8.14 2.06
N ARG A 23 10.21 -9.31 2.67
CA ARG A 23 9.53 -10.55 2.25
C ARG A 23 8.02 -10.48 2.48
N ILE A 24 7.59 -9.92 3.61
CA ILE A 24 6.15 -9.73 3.89
C ILE A 24 5.53 -8.81 2.85
N GLU A 25 6.18 -7.68 2.56
CA GLU A 25 5.72 -6.71 1.55
C GLU A 25 5.63 -7.35 0.16
N ALA A 26 6.72 -7.97 -0.32
CA ALA A 26 6.72 -8.65 -1.62
C ALA A 26 5.67 -9.76 -1.73
N THR A 27 5.44 -10.52 -0.66
CA THR A 27 4.40 -11.56 -0.65
C THR A 27 3.00 -10.94 -0.69
N THR A 28 2.80 -9.85 0.05
CA THR A 28 1.50 -9.16 0.12
C THR A 28 1.18 -8.51 -1.23
N ASP A 29 2.16 -7.86 -1.86
CA ASP A 29 2.03 -7.27 -3.20
C ASP A 29 1.67 -8.34 -4.24
N ALA A 30 2.38 -9.48 -4.23
CA ALA A 30 2.11 -10.58 -5.15
C ALA A 30 0.70 -11.16 -4.99
N VAL A 31 0.20 -11.27 -3.75
CA VAL A 31 -1.17 -11.75 -3.49
C VAL A 31 -2.20 -10.69 -3.89
N ALA A 32 -1.94 -9.41 -3.63
CA ALA A 32 -2.85 -8.31 -3.95
C ALA A 32 -3.00 -8.12 -5.47
N LEU A 33 -1.89 -8.19 -6.22
CA LEU A 33 -1.90 -8.02 -7.68
C LEU A 33 -2.78 -9.03 -8.40
N ARG A 34 -2.91 -10.25 -7.86
CA ARG A 34 -3.77 -11.30 -8.45
C ARG A 34 -5.25 -10.92 -8.52
N LEU A 35 -5.70 -9.99 -7.68
CA LEU A 35 -7.08 -9.49 -7.74
C LEU A 35 -7.34 -8.72 -9.04
N LEU A 36 -6.29 -8.18 -9.64
CA LEU A 36 -6.33 -7.36 -10.85
C LEU A 36 -6.14 -8.18 -12.14
N ASP A 37 -5.73 -9.46 -12.04
CA ASP A 37 -5.47 -10.35 -13.19
C ASP A 37 -6.67 -10.49 -14.16
N ALA A 38 -7.90 -10.23 -13.69
CA ALA A 38 -9.12 -10.32 -14.48
C ALA A 38 -9.43 -9.03 -15.28
N LEU A 39 -8.67 -7.96 -15.07
CA LEU A 39 -8.89 -6.66 -15.69
C LEU A 39 -7.79 -6.39 -16.72
N ASP A 40 -8.18 -5.96 -17.91
CA ASP A 40 -7.25 -5.34 -18.86
C ASP A 40 -6.95 -3.89 -18.44
N ASP A 41 -6.04 -3.22 -19.14
CA ASP A 41 -5.64 -1.84 -18.85
C ASP A 41 -6.83 -0.88 -18.81
N SER A 42 -7.84 -1.11 -19.66
CA SER A 42 -9.05 -0.28 -19.67
C SER A 42 -9.92 -0.53 -18.44
N GLY A 43 -9.99 -1.78 -17.97
CA GLY A 43 -10.66 -2.17 -16.74
C GLY A 43 -9.98 -1.60 -15.50
N ILE A 44 -8.65 -1.58 -15.47
CA ILE A 44 -7.87 -0.96 -14.39
C ILE A 44 -8.09 0.56 -14.38
N GLU A 45 -8.03 1.21 -15.55
CA GLU A 45 -8.30 2.65 -15.66
C GLU A 45 -9.73 2.99 -15.22
N ALA A 46 -10.71 2.17 -15.59
CA ALA A 46 -12.09 2.33 -15.14
C ALA A 46 -12.25 2.16 -13.62
N LEU A 47 -11.54 1.18 -13.03
CA LEU A 47 -11.51 0.96 -11.59
C LEU A 47 -10.98 2.19 -10.84
N PHE A 48 -9.84 2.74 -11.27
CA PHE A 48 -9.25 3.93 -10.66
C PHE A 48 -10.20 5.13 -10.77
N ARG A 49 -10.75 5.40 -11.96
CA ARG A 49 -11.73 6.48 -12.17
C ARG A 49 -12.96 6.36 -11.26
N ALA A 50 -13.43 5.14 -11.01
CA ALA A 50 -14.59 4.89 -10.17
C ALA A 50 -14.29 5.03 -8.68
N VAL A 51 -13.16 4.52 -8.21
CA VAL A 51 -12.86 4.37 -6.77
C VAL A 51 -12.14 5.59 -6.19
N THR A 52 -11.23 6.23 -6.93
CA THR A 52 -10.43 7.36 -6.42
C THR A 52 -11.28 8.50 -5.82
N PRO A 53 -12.40 8.95 -6.43
CA PRO A 53 -13.24 9.99 -5.83
C PRO A 53 -13.86 9.59 -4.49
N ILE A 54 -14.13 8.30 -4.29
CA ILE A 54 -14.67 7.77 -3.02
C ILE A 54 -13.56 7.75 -1.98
N ALA A 55 -12.38 7.22 -2.34
CA ALA A 55 -11.21 7.20 -1.47
C ALA A 55 -10.86 8.62 -0.98
N ARG A 56 -10.90 9.62 -1.88
CA ARG A 56 -10.63 11.02 -1.54
C ARG A 56 -11.60 11.55 -0.48
N LYS A 57 -12.89 11.23 -0.59
CA LYS A 57 -13.91 11.65 0.38
C LYS A 57 -13.69 11.01 1.75
N VAL A 58 -13.38 9.71 1.78
CA VAL A 58 -13.11 8.96 3.02
C VAL A 58 -11.87 9.50 3.74
N VAL A 59 -10.80 9.78 2.99
CA VAL A 59 -9.57 10.36 3.56
C VAL A 59 -9.83 11.78 4.06
N ALA A 60 -10.52 12.62 3.28
CA ALA A 60 -10.84 14.00 3.68
C ALA A 60 -11.80 14.07 4.89
N ALA A 61 -12.66 13.08 5.07
CA ALA A 61 -13.52 12.95 6.24
C ALA A 61 -12.75 12.53 7.51
N GLY A 62 -11.51 12.05 7.36
CA GLY A 62 -10.68 11.56 8.46
C GLY A 62 -11.00 10.14 8.90
N ASP A 63 -11.84 9.40 8.16
CA ASP A 63 -12.19 8.01 8.45
C ASP A 63 -10.97 7.08 8.32
N VAL A 64 -10.02 7.45 7.45
CA VAL A 64 -8.75 6.75 7.23
C VAL A 64 -7.62 7.78 7.18
N PRO A 65 -6.47 7.54 7.83
CA PRO A 65 -5.34 8.46 7.80
C PRO A 65 -4.73 8.55 6.40
N ALA A 66 -4.32 9.77 6.02
CA ALA A 66 -3.63 10.07 4.76
C ALA A 66 -2.30 9.31 4.64
N GLY A 67 -1.51 9.25 5.72
CA GLY A 67 -0.28 8.48 5.79
C GLY A 67 -0.38 7.36 6.83
N THR A 68 0.23 6.22 6.56
CA THR A 68 0.37 5.15 7.56
C THR A 68 1.83 4.92 7.94
N PRO A 69 2.12 4.44 9.17
CA PRO A 69 3.46 4.01 9.54
C PRO A 69 4.05 2.88 8.66
N MET A 70 3.22 2.22 7.84
CA MET A 70 3.64 1.24 6.84
C MET A 70 4.17 1.86 5.55
N GLY A 71 4.23 3.20 5.44
CA GLY A 71 4.73 3.91 4.27
C GLY A 71 3.70 4.08 3.15
N LEU A 72 2.43 3.72 3.37
CA LEU A 72 1.36 3.97 2.41
C LEU A 72 0.93 5.43 2.50
N ASN A 73 0.97 6.12 1.36
CA ASN A 73 0.44 7.46 1.18
C ASN A 73 -0.92 7.42 0.44
N ARG A 74 -1.89 8.20 0.92
CA ARG A 74 -3.28 8.26 0.42
C ARG A 74 -3.78 9.68 0.24
N ASP A 75 -2.90 10.68 0.27
CA ASP A 75 -3.24 12.05 -0.11
C ASP A 75 -2.98 12.33 -1.61
N GLU A 76 -2.25 11.44 -2.30
CA GLU A 76 -2.02 11.45 -3.75
C GLU A 76 -3.25 10.97 -4.55
N LEU A 77 -4.41 11.58 -4.30
CA LEU A 77 -5.69 11.18 -4.89
C LEU A 77 -6.25 12.24 -5.83
N ASP A 78 -5.48 13.26 -6.22
CA ASP A 78 -5.96 14.33 -7.10
C ASP A 78 -6.15 13.85 -8.55
N ASP A 79 -5.33 12.88 -8.99
CA ASP A 79 -5.49 12.17 -10.26
C ASP A 79 -6.20 10.84 -10.04
N ALA A 80 -7.13 10.51 -10.95
CA ALA A 80 -7.88 9.25 -10.94
C ALA A 80 -7.48 8.31 -12.09
N SER A 81 -6.36 8.58 -12.79
CA SER A 81 -5.78 7.67 -13.76
C SER A 81 -4.92 6.61 -13.08
N ALA A 82 -4.89 5.41 -13.68
CA ALA A 82 -3.97 4.35 -13.28
C ALA A 82 -2.55 4.54 -13.84
N HIS A 83 -2.33 5.54 -14.71
CA HIS A 83 -1.04 5.84 -15.34
C HIS A 83 -0.38 4.63 -16.03
N LEU A 84 -1.20 3.79 -16.67
CA LEU A 84 -0.71 2.68 -17.49
C LEU A 84 -0.23 3.24 -18.84
N GLY A 85 1.09 3.37 -18.99
CA GLY A 85 1.78 3.83 -20.20
C GLY A 85 3.00 2.97 -20.51
#